data_AF-A0A2Z7BPU5-F1
#
_entry.id   AF-A0A2Z7BPU5-F1
#
_cell.length_a   1.000
_cell.length_b   1.000
_cell.length_c   1.000
_cell.angle_alpha   90.00
_cell.angle_beta   90.00
_cell.angle_gamma   90.00
#
_symmetry.space_group_name_H-M   'P 1'
#
loop_
_entity.id
_entity.type
_entity.pdbx_description
1 polymer ?
#
loop_
_entity_poly.entity_id
_entity_poly.type
_entity_poly.pdbx_seq_one_letter_code
_entity_poly.pdbx_strand_id
1 'polypeptide(L)'
;MADQTEEDEVFDFANVDFTRDDLVIELNDMVKEYRKLSHSFEEAKAENISLKNSSAESSSDEQEDADVLKTELCKLQAENEMLRNEISELKAEVAKSTVELSTWNKANITLKKICENQKQASDKTGIGFSDSEFCKGESSTQ
;
A
#
# COMPACT_ATOMS: atom_id res chain seq x y z
N MET A 1 -56.15 -19.28 -15.69
CA MET A 1 -56.88 -19.11 -14.43
C MET A 1 -56.84 -20.47 -13.75
N ALA A 2 -55.98 -20.62 -12.75
CA ALA A 2 -55.87 -21.85 -11.97
C ALA A 2 -56.63 -21.59 -10.67
N ASP A 3 -57.76 -22.29 -10.52
CA ASP A 3 -58.54 -22.31 -9.29
C ASP A 3 -57.92 -23.40 -8.42
N GLN A 4 -57.02 -22.99 -7.51
CA GLN A 4 -56.56 -23.87 -6.44
C GLN A 4 -57.58 -23.75 -5.32
N THR A 5 -58.54 -24.68 -5.29
CA THR A 5 -59.26 -25.02 -4.06
C THR A 5 -58.21 -25.48 -3.06
N GLU A 6 -57.73 -24.55 -2.25
CA GLU A 6 -57.17 -24.85 -0.95
C GLU A 6 -58.29 -25.57 -0.20
N GLU A 7 -58.22 -26.91 -0.19
CA GLU A 7 -58.99 -27.74 0.72
C GLU A 7 -58.65 -27.26 2.12
N ASP A 8 -59.54 -26.40 2.63
CA ASP A 8 -59.63 -26.03 4.04
C ASP A 8 -59.73 -27.36 4.78
N GLU A 9 -58.60 -27.83 5.31
CA GLU A 9 -58.54 -28.92 6.29
C GLU A 9 -59.27 -28.41 7.53
N VAL A 10 -60.60 -28.40 7.46
CA VAL A 10 -61.50 -28.21 8.57
C VAL A 10 -61.19 -29.36 9.51
N PHE A 11 -60.46 -29.04 10.59
CA PHE A 11 -60.19 -29.98 11.67
C PHE A 11 -61.53 -30.53 12.17
N ASP A 12 -61.86 -31.75 11.77
CA ASP A 12 -63.10 -32.42 12.14
C ASP A 12 -62.97 -32.90 13.59
N PHE A 13 -63.36 -32.03 14.53
CA PHE A 13 -63.34 -32.31 15.97
C PHE A 13 -64.36 -33.39 16.40
N ALA A 14 -65.09 -33.99 15.46
CA ALA A 14 -66.12 -34.96 15.77
C ALA A 14 -65.53 -36.34 16.16
N ASN A 15 -65.66 -36.66 17.44
CA ASN A 15 -65.49 -37.96 18.11
C ASN A 15 -64.10 -38.35 18.66
N VAL A 16 -63.47 -37.44 19.40
CA VAL A 16 -62.62 -37.84 20.53
C VAL A 16 -63.29 -37.39 21.83
N ASP A 17 -63.65 -38.35 22.69
CA ASP A 17 -64.21 -38.10 24.02
C ASP A 17 -63.12 -37.53 24.94
N PHE A 18 -62.84 -36.23 24.82
CA PHE A 18 -61.98 -35.54 25.77
C PHE A 18 -62.73 -35.33 27.07
N THR A 19 -62.12 -35.75 28.18
CA THR A 19 -62.58 -35.30 29.48
C THR A 19 -62.23 -33.82 29.63
N ARG A 20 -62.97 -33.12 30.48
CA ARG A 20 -62.65 -31.72 30.84
C ARG A 20 -61.20 -31.59 31.34
N ASP A 21 -60.69 -32.61 32.02
CA ASP A 21 -59.34 -32.62 32.56
C ASP A 21 -58.29 -32.72 31.45
N ASP A 22 -58.55 -33.50 30.39
CA ASP A 22 -57.66 -33.59 29.23
C ASP A 22 -57.51 -32.23 28.53
N LEU A 23 -58.61 -31.49 28.33
CA LEU A 23 -58.57 -30.15 27.75
C LEU A 23 -57.80 -29.14 28.63
N VAL A 24 -57.92 -29.26 29.96
CA VAL A 24 -57.20 -28.39 30.89
C VAL A 24 -55.70 -28.66 30.87
N ILE A 25 -55.31 -29.93 30.76
CA ILE A 25 -53.90 -30.34 30.62
C ILE A 25 -53.32 -29.80 29.32
N GLU A 26 -54.00 -30.03 28.19
CA GLU A 26 -53.54 -29.59 26.87
C GLU A 26 -53.40 -28.06 26.80
N LEU A 27 -54.36 -27.32 27.36
CA LEU A 27 -54.29 -25.87 27.45
C LEU A 27 -53.12 -25.40 28.32
N ASN A 28 -52.86 -26.08 29.44
CA ASN A 28 -51.74 -25.76 30.31
C ASN A 28 -50.39 -25.96 29.61
N ASP A 29 -50.28 -27.04 28.85
CA ASP A 29 -49.07 -27.36 28.09
C ASP A 29 -48.86 -26.38 26.93
N MET A 30 -49.91 -26.01 26.19
CA MET A 30 -49.83 -24.91 25.21
C MET A 30 -49.37 -23.59 25.83
N VAL A 31 -49.86 -23.24 27.03
CA VAL A 31 -49.42 -22.02 27.74
C VAL A 31 -47.94 -22.10 28.14
N LYS A 32 -47.45 -23.29 28.53
CA LYS A 32 -46.02 -23.50 28.82
C LYS A 32 -45.17 -23.34 27.57
N GLU A 33 -45.57 -23.96 26.46
CA GLU A 33 -44.84 -23.88 25.19
C GLU A 33 -44.83 -22.46 24.63
N TYR A 34 -45.97 -21.75 24.69
CA TYR A 34 -46.03 -20.34 24.31
C TYR A 34 -45.08 -19.48 25.15
N ARG A 35 -44.99 -19.73 26.47
CA ARG A 35 -44.06 -19.00 27.35
C ARG A 35 -42.60 -19.26 26.95
N LYS A 36 -42.24 -20.51 26.63
CA LYS A 36 -40.89 -20.86 26.15
C LYS A 36 -40.59 -20.16 24.82
N LEU A 37 -41.53 -20.20 23.88
CA LEU A 37 -41.40 -19.56 22.57
C LEU A 37 -41.23 -18.05 22.70
N SER A 38 -42.03 -17.41 23.55
CA SER A 38 -41.94 -15.96 23.82
C SER A 38 -40.59 -15.58 24.41
N HIS A 39 -40.02 -16.41 25.29
CA HIS A 39 -38.69 -16.16 25.84
C HIS A 39 -37.60 -16.29 24.76
N SER A 40 -37.66 -17.37 23.97
CA SER A 40 -36.71 -17.59 22.87
C SER A 40 -36.76 -16.47 21.83
N PHE A 41 -37.95 -15.91 21.56
CA PHE A 41 -38.11 -14.77 20.66
C PHE A 41 -37.42 -13.50 21.20
N GLU A 42 -37.60 -13.17 22.48
CA GLU A 42 -36.92 -12.00 23.07
C GLU A 42 -35.40 -12.20 23.14
N GLU A 43 -34.93 -13.42 23.40
CA GLU A 43 -33.50 -13.76 23.33
C GLU A 43 -32.94 -13.58 21.92
N ALA A 44 -33.60 -14.13 20.89
CA ALA A 44 -33.21 -13.96 19.49
C ALA A 44 -33.21 -12.49 19.06
N LYS A 45 -34.16 -11.69 19.57
CA LYS A 45 -34.22 -10.25 19.32
C LYS A 45 -33.05 -9.51 19.98
N ALA A 46 -32.69 -9.86 21.22
CA ALA A 46 -31.53 -9.30 21.89
C ALA A 46 -30.22 -9.65 21.18
N GLU A 47 -30.08 -10.92 20.74
CA GLU A 47 -28.94 -11.38 19.96
C GLU A 47 -28.84 -10.65 18.61
N ASN A 48 -29.96 -10.47 17.91
CA ASN A 48 -30.00 -9.74 16.64
C ASN A 48 -29.51 -8.28 16.79
N ILE A 49 -29.92 -7.59 17.87
CA ILE A 49 -29.46 -6.24 18.18
C ILE A 49 -27.95 -6.25 18.47
N SER A 50 -27.48 -7.22 19.26
CA SER A 50 -26.05 -7.38 19.58
C SER A 50 -25.21 -7.57 18.31
N LEU A 51 -25.61 -8.48 17.43
CA LEU A 51 -24.93 -8.76 16.16
C LEU A 51 -24.91 -7.54 15.22
N LYS A 52 -26.02 -6.80 15.18
CA LYS A 52 -26.10 -5.58 14.36
C LYS A 52 -25.14 -4.51 14.87
N ASN A 53 -25.01 -4.37 16.20
CA ASN A 53 -24.06 -3.45 16.80
C ASN A 53 -22.60 -3.89 16.55
N SER A 54 -22.27 -5.17 16.71
CA SER A 54 -20.92 -5.68 16.43
C SER A 54 -20.55 -5.57 14.94
N SER A 55 -21.52 -5.74 14.04
CA SER A 55 -21.31 -5.56 12.59
C SER A 55 -21.09 -4.10 12.21
N ALA A 56 -21.76 -3.17 12.89
CA ALA A 56 -21.59 -1.73 12.64
C ALA A 56 -20.24 -1.24 13.16
N GLU A 57 -19.82 -1.67 14.36
CA GLU A 57 -18.52 -1.34 14.94
C GLU A 57 -17.35 -1.90 14.11
N SER A 58 -17.41 -3.17 13.70
CA SER A 58 -16.35 -3.80 12.89
C SER A 58 -16.15 -3.13 11.52
N SER A 59 -17.20 -2.57 10.91
CA SER A 59 -17.09 -1.92 9.59
C SER A 59 -16.50 -0.52 9.63
N SER A 60 -16.51 0.13 10.80
CA SER A 60 -16.00 1.50 10.97
C SER A 60 -14.48 1.53 10.99
N ASP A 61 -13.86 0.57 11.69
CA ASP A 61 -12.40 0.52 11.87
C ASP A 61 -11.69 0.17 10.55
N GLU A 62 -12.25 -0.75 9.75
CA GLU A 62 -11.68 -1.16 8.46
C GLU A 62 -11.73 -0.05 7.40
N GLN A 63 -12.73 0.83 7.47
CA GLN A 63 -12.90 1.95 6.54
C GLN A 63 -11.90 3.08 6.84
N GLU A 64 -11.64 3.36 8.13
CA GLU A 64 -10.63 4.35 8.55
C GLU A 64 -9.21 3.89 8.15
N ASP A 65 -8.89 2.61 8.34
CA ASP A 65 -7.63 2.03 7.90
C ASP A 65 -7.43 2.14 6.39
N ALA A 66 -8.48 1.93 5.59
CA ALA A 66 -8.43 2.07 4.14
C ALA A 66 -8.11 3.51 3.70
N ASP A 67 -8.69 4.51 4.35
CA ASP A 67 -8.45 5.92 4.05
C ASP A 67 -7.03 6.37 4.47
N VAL A 68 -6.52 5.85 5.60
CA VAL A 68 -5.13 6.06 6.03
C VAL A 68 -4.15 5.47 5.01
N LEU A 69 -4.33 4.21 4.62
CA LEU A 69 -3.48 3.54 3.62
C LEU A 69 -3.51 4.27 2.27
N LYS A 70 -4.67 4.73 1.83
CA LYS A 70 -4.81 5.50 0.59
C LYS A 70 -4.03 6.81 0.65
N THR A 71 -4.09 7.51 1.78
CA THR A 71 -3.36 8.76 1.99
C THR A 71 -1.85 8.54 1.99
N GLU A 72 -1.37 7.48 2.65
CA GLU A 72 0.04 7.12 2.68
C GLU A 72 0.56 6.72 1.29
N LEU A 73 -0.24 5.97 0.53
CA LEU A 73 0.08 5.61 -0.85
C LEU A 73 0.23 6.85 -1.75
N CYS A 74 -0.66 7.84 -1.63
CA CYS A 74 -0.55 9.10 -2.37
C CYS A 74 0.75 9.87 -2.02
N LYS A 75 1.16 9.88 -0.74
CA LYS A 75 2.43 10.50 -0.32
C LYS A 75 3.63 9.80 -0.95
N LEU A 76 3.68 8.47 -0.86
CA LEU A 76 4.76 7.65 -1.45
C LEU A 76 4.83 7.79 -2.97
N GLN A 77 3.69 7.98 -3.64
CA GLN A 77 3.65 8.19 -5.08
C GLN A 77 4.26 9.54 -5.47
N ALA A 78 3.94 10.61 -4.73
CA ALA A 78 4.53 11.93 -4.95
C ALA A 78 6.04 11.96 -4.68
N GLU A 79 6.49 11.29 -3.61
CA GLU A 79 7.91 11.14 -3.29
C GLU A 79 8.66 10.35 -4.37
N ASN A 80 8.08 9.25 -4.88
CA ASN A 80 8.65 8.50 -5.99
C ASN A 80 8.82 9.34 -7.25
N GLU A 81 7.85 10.20 -7.57
CA GLU A 81 7.93 11.10 -8.72
C GLU A 81 9.05 12.13 -8.55
N MET A 82 9.17 12.72 -7.36
CA MET A 82 10.27 13.63 -7.03
C MET A 82 11.64 12.96 -7.19
N LEU A 83 11.82 11.75 -6.62
CA LEU A 83 13.08 11.00 -6.72
C LEU A 83 13.41 10.63 -8.17
N ARG A 84 12.41 10.28 -8.99
CA ARG A 84 12.63 10.03 -10.43
C ARG A 84 13.13 11.26 -11.16
N ASN A 85 12.64 12.44 -10.81
CA ASN A 85 13.09 13.69 -11.40
C ASN A 85 14.54 14.01 -10.98
N GLU A 86 14.87 13.87 -9.68
CA GLU A 86 16.22 14.08 -9.17
C GLU A 86 17.23 13.11 -9.80
N ILE A 87 16.88 11.82 -9.92
CA ILE A 87 17.71 10.82 -10.62
C ILE A 87 17.94 11.23 -12.08
N SER A 88 16.93 11.79 -12.75
CA SER A 88 17.05 12.22 -14.15
C SER A 88 17.99 13.42 -14.29
N GLU A 89 17.93 14.38 -13.36
CA GLU A 89 18.83 15.54 -13.30
C GLU A 89 20.27 15.10 -13.02
N LEU A 90 20.49 14.27 -12.00
CA LEU A 90 21.81 13.72 -11.67
C LEU A 90 22.41 12.94 -12.84
N LYS A 91 21.60 12.16 -13.57
CA LYS A 91 22.06 11.45 -14.77
C LYS A 91 22.54 12.41 -15.86
N ALA A 92 21.86 13.53 -16.05
CA ALA A 92 22.28 14.56 -17.00
C ALA A 92 23.59 15.24 -16.57
N GLU A 93 23.74 15.55 -15.28
CA GLU A 93 24.95 16.14 -14.72
C GLU A 93 26.16 15.20 -14.80
N VAL A 94 25.96 13.91 -14.54
CA VAL A 94 26.99 12.87 -14.71
C VAL A 94 27.44 12.78 -16.17
N ALA A 95 26.49 12.81 -17.12
CA ALA A 95 26.82 12.78 -18.54
C ALA A 95 27.64 14.02 -18.95
N LYS A 96 27.25 15.22 -18.49
CA LYS A 96 27.99 16.46 -18.71
C LYS A 96 29.41 16.37 -18.13
N SER A 97 29.54 15.97 -16.88
CA SER A 97 30.84 15.83 -16.18
C SER A 97 31.76 14.83 -16.89
N THR A 98 31.20 13.73 -17.39
CA THR A 98 31.95 12.74 -18.17
C THR A 98 32.56 13.36 -19.43
N VAL A 99 31.81 14.20 -20.14
CA VAL A 99 32.29 14.91 -21.34
C VAL A 99 33.39 15.92 -20.97
N GLU A 100 33.18 16.71 -19.92
CA GLU A 100 34.15 17.69 -19.45
C GLU A 100 35.48 17.03 -19.04
N LEU A 101 35.40 15.92 -18.30
CA LEU A 101 36.57 15.14 -17.87
C LEU A 101 37.33 14.57 -19.07
N SER A 102 36.62 14.09 -20.10
CA SER A 102 37.25 13.62 -21.35
C SER A 102 37.96 14.76 -22.11
N THR A 103 37.39 15.96 -22.08
CA THR A 103 37.95 17.17 -22.70
C THR A 103 39.20 17.62 -21.97
N TRP A 104 39.12 17.68 -20.63
CA TRP A 104 40.25 18.02 -19.77
C TRP A 104 41.40 17.04 -19.94
N ASN A 105 41.12 15.73 -20.02
CA ASN A 105 42.15 14.72 -20.25
C ASN A 105 42.87 14.93 -21.61
N LYS A 106 42.14 15.24 -22.68
CA LYS A 106 42.73 15.57 -24.00
C LYS A 106 43.60 16.84 -23.93
N ALA A 107 43.14 17.87 -23.23
CA ALA A 107 43.89 19.11 -23.04
C ALA A 107 45.18 18.85 -22.26
N ASN A 108 45.11 18.05 -21.19
CA ASN A 108 46.27 17.68 -20.37
C ASN A 108 47.32 16.90 -21.17
N ILE A 109 46.89 15.92 -21.99
CA ILE A 109 47.79 15.21 -22.92
C ILE A 109 48.46 16.18 -23.89
N THR A 110 47.73 17.16 -24.41
CA THR A 110 48.26 18.17 -25.34
C THR A 110 49.29 19.07 -24.66
N LEU A 111 48.98 19.57 -23.45
CA LEU A 111 49.91 20.38 -22.67
C LEU A 111 51.20 19.62 -22.35
N LYS A 112 51.09 18.35 -21.94
CA LYS A 112 52.26 17.49 -21.69
C LYS A 112 53.19 17.42 -22.90
N LYS A 113 52.64 17.22 -24.10
CA LYS A 113 53.42 17.21 -25.36
C LYS A 113 54.10 18.54 -25.64
N ILE A 114 53.44 19.67 -25.38
CA ILE A 114 54.02 21.01 -25.56
C ILE A 114 55.21 21.20 -24.61
N CYS A 115 55.06 20.84 -23.33
CA CYS A 115 56.14 20.91 -22.34
C CYS A 115 57.35 20.03 -22.73
N GLU A 116 57.10 18.80 -23.19
CA GLU A 116 58.15 17.90 -23.66
C GLU A 116 58.91 18.47 -24.87
N ASN A 117 58.19 19.05 -25.83
CA ASN A 117 58.80 19.69 -27.00
C ASN A 117 59.63 20.92 -26.64
N GLN A 118 59.17 21.75 -25.70
CA GLN A 118 59.94 22.90 -25.21
C GLN A 118 61.26 22.46 -24.56
N LYS A 119 61.23 21.42 -23.72
CA LYS A 119 62.44 20.87 -23.09
C LYS A 119 63.45 20.35 -24.12
N GLN A 120 62.99 19.67 -25.16
CA GLN A 120 63.86 19.24 -26.25
C GLN A 120 64.45 20.40 -27.07
N ALA A 121 63.71 21.51 -27.22
CA ALA A 121 64.17 22.68 -27.95
C ALA A 121 65.24 23.47 -27.17
N SER A 122 65.09 23.59 -25.85
CA SER A 122 66.10 24.22 -24.99
C SER A 122 67.41 23.43 -24.97
N ASP A 123 67.36 22.10 -24.86
CA ASP A 123 68.55 21.25 -24.80
C ASP A 123 69.42 21.31 -26.07
N LYS A 124 68.78 21.51 -27.24
CA LYS A 124 69.48 21.58 -28.55
C LYS A 124 70.09 22.94 -28.85
N THR A 125 69.61 23.99 -28.19
CA THR A 125 70.04 25.37 -28.49
C THR A 125 71.31 25.76 -27.73
N GLY A 126 71.74 24.99 -26.72
CA GLY A 126 73.00 25.19 -25.99
C GLY A 126 73.07 26.47 -25.15
N ILE A 127 72.01 27.28 -25.16
CA ILE A 127 71.87 28.49 -24.35
C ILE A 127 71.05 28.06 -23.12
N GLY A 128 71.75 27.73 -22.04
CA GLY A 128 71.17 27.32 -20.77
C GLY A 128 70.37 28.47 -20.13
N PHE A 129 69.07 28.52 -20.43
CA PHE A 129 68.13 29.27 -19.61
C PHE A 129 67.69 28.38 -18.45
N SER A 130 68.01 28.82 -17.24
CA SER A 130 67.79 28.12 -15.98
C SER A 130 66.35 27.62 -15.86
N ASP A 131 66.21 26.37 -15.44
CA ASP A 131 64.95 25.69 -15.14
C ASP A 131 64.01 26.60 -14.34
N SER A 132 63.03 27.22 -15.01
CA SER A 132 61.88 27.78 -14.30
C SER A 132 61.01 26.60 -13.88
N GLU A 133 60.98 26.33 -12.57
CA GLU A 133 60.31 25.25 -11.82
C GLU A 133 58.79 25.06 -12.06
N PHE A 134 58.24 25.46 -13.20
CA PHE A 134 56.79 25.47 -13.43
C PHE A 134 56.16 24.10 -13.73
N CYS A 135 56.96 23.07 -14.04
CA CYS A 135 56.44 21.77 -14.48
C CYS A 135 56.54 20.65 -13.45
N LYS A 136 56.93 20.94 -12.19
CA LYS A 136 57.04 19.92 -11.13
C LYS A 136 55.75 19.83 -10.31
N GLY A 137 54.63 19.57 -10.98
CA GLY A 137 53.41 19.10 -10.33
C GLY A 137 53.48 17.59 -10.15
N GLU A 138 54.14 17.13 -9.10
CA GLU A 138 54.13 15.73 -8.69
C GLU A 138 52.70 15.33 -8.28
N SER A 139 52.01 14.55 -9.10
CA SER A 139 50.83 13.81 -8.66
C SER A 139 51.29 12.48 -8.06
N SER A 140 51.66 12.51 -6.78
CA SER A 140 51.71 11.33 -5.93
C SER A 140 50.30 11.03 -5.42
N THR A 141 49.72 9.91 -5.86
CA THR A 141 48.74 9.20 -5.04
C THR A 141 48.75 7.73 -5.44
N GLN A 142 49.05 6.90 -4.44
CA GLN A 142 49.06 5.44 -4.44
C GLN A 142 47.67 4.91 -4.10
#